data_AF-A0A7K9EAI6-F1
#
_entry.id   AF-A0A7K9EAI6-F1
#
_cell.length_a   1.000
_cell.length_b   1.000
_cell.length_c   1.000
_cell.angle_alpha   90.00
_cell.angle_beta   90.00
_cell.angle_gamma   90.00
#
_symmetry.space_group_name_H-M   'P 1'
#
loop_
_entity.id
_entity.type
_entity.pdbx_description
1 polymer ?
#
loop_
_entity_poly.entity_id
_entity_poly.type
_entity_poly.pdbx_seq_one_letter_code
_entity_poly.pdbx_strand_id
1 'polypeptide(L)'
;RVFLRAINQYADMLNKKFLDQANFELQLWNNYFHLAVAFLTQESLQLENFSSAKRAKILNKYGDMRRQIGFEIRDMWYNLGQHKIKFIPEMVGPILEMTLIPETELRKATIPIFFDMMQCEFHSTRSFQMVSSEL
;
A
#
# COMPACT_ATOMS: atom_id res chain seq x y z
N ARG A 1 13.31 -0.08 -11.27
CA ARG A 1 13.86 1.19 -10.70
C ARG A 1 13.17 2.45 -11.20
N VAL A 2 12.87 2.61 -12.50
CA VAL A 2 12.16 3.80 -12.99
C VAL A 2 10.77 3.91 -12.36
N PHE A 3 9.97 2.84 -12.39
CA PHE A 3 8.65 2.80 -11.74
C PHE A 3 8.69 3.10 -10.24
N LEU A 4 9.60 2.46 -9.50
CA LEU A 4 9.83 2.76 -8.08
C LEU A 4 10.05 4.27 -7.82
N ARG A 5 10.90 4.92 -8.62
CA ARG A 5 11.15 6.36 -8.49
C ARG A 5 9.91 7.18 -8.82
N ALA A 6 9.18 6.82 -9.87
CA ALA A 6 7.95 7.51 -10.25
C ALA A 6 6.88 7.40 -9.16
N ILE A 7 6.67 6.21 -8.58
CA ILE A 7 5.73 6.00 -7.47
C ILE A 7 6.10 6.88 -6.27
N ASN A 8 7.37 6.93 -5.87
CA ASN A 8 7.80 7.80 -4.77
C ASN A 8 7.61 9.30 -5.10
N GLN A 9 7.84 9.71 -6.35
CA GLN A 9 7.57 11.09 -6.78
C GLN A 9 6.08 11.42 -6.75
N TYR A 10 5.21 10.47 -7.09
CA TYR A 10 3.76 10.64 -6.98
C TYR A 10 3.34 10.75 -5.51
N ALA A 11 3.93 9.94 -4.62
CA ALA A 11 3.70 10.03 -3.18
C ALA A 11 4.06 11.42 -2.62
N ASP A 12 5.25 11.90 -2.98
CA ASP A 12 5.71 13.26 -2.63
C ASP A 12 4.73 14.34 -3.12
N MET A 13 4.26 14.23 -4.36
CA MET A 13 3.36 15.21 -4.96
C MET A 13 1.98 15.19 -4.28
N LEU A 14 1.44 13.99 -4.04
CA LEU A 14 0.17 13.78 -3.36
C LEU A 14 0.17 14.41 -1.97
N ASN A 15 1.18 14.10 -1.16
CA ASN A 15 1.33 14.68 0.17
C ASN A 15 1.46 16.21 0.13
N LYS A 16 2.20 16.76 -0.83
CA LYS A 16 2.49 18.21 -0.90
C LYS A 16 1.35 19.04 -1.47
N LYS A 17 0.52 18.49 -2.36
CA LYS A 17 -0.44 19.26 -3.16
C LYS A 17 -1.89 18.82 -3.04
N PHE A 18 -2.14 17.59 -2.58
CA PHE A 18 -3.46 16.98 -2.62
C PHE A 18 -3.86 16.37 -1.27
N LEU A 19 -3.14 16.67 -0.20
CA LEU A 19 -3.46 16.17 1.15
C LEU A 19 -4.31 17.16 1.96
N ASP A 20 -4.22 18.46 1.65
CA ASP A 20 -5.01 19.47 2.36
C ASP A 20 -6.48 19.40 1.96
N GLN A 21 -7.37 19.83 2.88
CA GLN A 21 -8.81 19.70 2.71
C GLN A 21 -9.36 20.48 1.50
N ALA A 22 -8.71 21.57 1.06
CA ALA A 22 -9.19 22.37 -0.06
C ALA A 22 -8.84 21.76 -1.42
N ASN A 23 -7.74 20.99 -1.50
CA ASN A 23 -7.26 20.38 -2.74
C ASN A 23 -7.31 18.84 -2.71
N PHE A 24 -8.07 18.24 -1.79
CA PHE A 24 -8.08 16.79 -1.62
C PHE A 24 -8.72 16.07 -2.81
N GLU A 25 -7.90 15.35 -3.60
CA GLU A 25 -8.34 14.62 -4.79
C GLU A 25 -8.48 13.12 -4.53
N LEU A 26 -9.66 12.68 -4.08
CA LEU A 26 -9.95 11.29 -3.70
C LEU A 26 -9.51 10.28 -4.77
N GLN A 27 -9.87 10.54 -6.03
CA GLN A 27 -9.57 9.63 -7.14
C GLN A 27 -8.06 9.51 -7.41
N LEU A 28 -7.29 10.59 -7.22
CA LEU A 28 -5.85 10.56 -7.44
C LEU A 28 -5.15 9.71 -6.37
N TRP A 29 -5.59 9.83 -5.12
CA TRP A 29 -5.13 8.98 -4.01
C TRP A 29 -5.52 7.51 -4.22
N ASN A 30 -6.76 7.22 -4.63
CA ASN A 30 -7.21 5.87 -4.95
C ASN A 30 -6.32 5.24 -6.04
N ASN A 31 -6.09 5.97 -7.13
CA ASN A 31 -5.23 5.52 -8.22
C ASN A 31 -3.80 5.26 -7.76
N TYR A 32 -3.28 6.06 -6.82
CA TYR A 32 -1.97 5.84 -6.25
C TYR A 32 -1.88 4.53 -5.47
N PHE A 33 -2.83 4.24 -4.56
CA PHE A 33 -2.81 3.00 -3.79
C PHE A 33 -2.95 1.78 -4.70
N HIS A 34 -3.87 1.81 -5.67
CA HIS A 34 -4.00 0.73 -6.65
C HIS A 34 -2.73 0.55 -7.48
N LEU A 35 -2.09 1.63 -7.94
CA LEU A 35 -0.81 1.56 -8.65
C LEU A 35 0.29 0.94 -7.79
N ALA A 36 0.38 1.35 -6.53
CA ALA A 36 1.39 0.85 -5.60
C ALA A 36 1.19 -0.65 -5.31
N VAL A 37 -0.04 -1.09 -5.05
CA VAL A 37 -0.39 -2.51 -4.87
C VAL A 37 -0.13 -3.31 -6.15
N ALA A 38 -0.58 -2.81 -7.30
CA ALA A 38 -0.36 -3.46 -8.59
C ALA A 38 1.14 -3.59 -8.91
N PHE A 39 1.97 -2.63 -8.48
CA PHE A 39 3.42 -2.75 -8.56
C PHE A 39 3.94 -3.89 -7.67
N LEU A 40 3.50 -3.96 -6.41
CA LEU A 40 3.94 -5.01 -5.47
C LEU A 40 3.58 -6.43 -5.93
N THR A 41 2.44 -6.60 -6.60
CA THR A 41 1.94 -7.90 -7.05
C THR A 41 2.49 -8.32 -8.42
N GLN A 42 3.22 -7.46 -9.14
CA GLN A 42 3.83 -7.83 -10.43
C GLN A 42 4.69 -9.09 -10.35
N GLU A 43 4.51 -10.01 -11.29
CA GLU A 43 5.22 -11.30 -11.34
C GLU A 43 6.74 -11.13 -11.33
N SER A 44 7.26 -10.11 -12.01
CA SER A 44 8.70 -9.81 -12.08
C SER A 44 9.34 -9.47 -10.73
N LEU A 45 8.53 -9.14 -9.72
CA LEU A 45 8.96 -8.83 -8.36
C LEU A 45 8.72 -9.98 -7.37
N GLN A 46 8.08 -11.07 -7.79
CA GLN A 46 7.92 -12.26 -6.96
C GLN A 46 9.20 -13.10 -7.00
N LEU A 47 10.17 -12.67 -6.19
CA LEU A 47 11.54 -13.20 -6.16
C LEU A 47 11.62 -14.68 -5.82
N GLU A 48 10.58 -15.21 -5.19
CA GLU A 48 10.41 -16.60 -4.78
C GLU A 48 10.22 -17.53 -5.98
N ASN A 49 9.76 -17.00 -7.12
CA ASN A 49 9.60 -17.73 -8.38
C ASN A 49 10.92 -17.86 -9.16
N PHE A 50 12.01 -17.24 -8.69
CA PHE A 50 13.31 -17.28 -9.34
C PHE A 50 14.26 -18.28 -8.67
N SER A 51 15.23 -18.77 -9.45
CA SER A 51 16.34 -19.55 -8.89
C SER A 51 17.11 -18.76 -7.84
N SER A 52 17.68 -19.47 -6.86
CA SER A 52 18.44 -18.86 -5.76
C SER A 52 19.54 -17.91 -6.26
N ALA A 53 20.24 -18.27 -7.33
CA ALA A 53 21.28 -17.44 -7.94
C ALA A 53 20.72 -16.14 -8.55
N LYS A 54 19.60 -16.22 -9.29
CA LYS A 54 18.94 -15.04 -9.87
C LYS A 54 18.38 -14.14 -8.77
N ARG A 55 17.70 -14.70 -7.77
CA ARG A 55 17.20 -13.98 -6.60
C ARG A 55 18.32 -13.23 -5.87
N ALA A 56 19.42 -13.91 -5.54
CA ALA A 56 20.56 -13.30 -4.86
C ALA A 56 21.16 -12.14 -5.67
N LYS A 57 21.30 -12.29 -7.00
CA LYS A 57 21.80 -11.23 -7.88
C LYS A 57 20.86 -10.01 -7.93
N ILE A 58 19.54 -10.24 -7.95
CA ILE A 58 18.55 -9.15 -7.91
C ILE A 58 18.63 -8.42 -6.58
N LEU A 59 18.60 -9.13 -5.45
CA LEU A 59 18.66 -8.56 -4.11
C LEU A 59 19.95 -7.76 -3.89
N ASN A 60 21.11 -8.30 -4.28
CA ASN A 60 22.38 -7.59 -4.14
C ASN A 60 22.44 -6.30 -4.98
N LYS A 61 21.83 -6.29 -6.17
CA LYS A 61 21.88 -5.13 -7.07
C LYS A 61 20.82 -4.08 -6.75
N TYR A 62 19.62 -4.51 -6.35
CA TYR A 62 18.44 -3.64 -6.29
C TYR A 62 17.80 -3.58 -4.90
N GLY A 63 18.11 -4.50 -4.00
CA GLY A 63 17.31 -4.76 -2.80
C GLY A 63 15.96 -5.40 -3.15
N ASP A 64 15.13 -5.63 -2.13
CA ASP A 64 13.73 -5.99 -2.34
C ASP A 64 12.89 -4.71 -2.48
N MET A 65 12.53 -4.38 -3.72
CA MET A 65 11.73 -3.18 -4.01
C MET A 65 10.30 -3.29 -3.45
N ARG A 66 9.80 -4.51 -3.17
CA ARG A 66 8.47 -4.70 -2.59
C ARG A 66 8.41 -4.16 -1.17
N ARG A 67 9.47 -4.39 -0.39
CA ARG A 67 9.58 -3.85 0.97
C ARG A 67 9.55 -2.32 0.99
N GLN A 68 10.23 -1.68 0.03
CA GLN A 68 10.28 -0.22 -0.06
C GLN A 68 8.89 0.38 -0.33
N ILE A 69 8.19 -0.11 -1.36
CA ILE A 69 6.84 0.38 -1.68
C ILE A 69 5.83 0.00 -0.59
N GLY A 70 5.98 -1.16 0.08
CA GLY A 70 5.12 -1.53 1.19
C GLY A 70 5.16 -0.54 2.36
N PHE A 71 6.36 -0.08 2.71
CA PHE A 71 6.50 0.97 3.73
C PHE A 71 5.95 2.31 3.25
N GLU A 72 6.15 2.65 1.97
CA GLU A 72 5.57 3.87 1.40
C GLU A 72 4.03 3.84 1.44
N ILE A 73 3.39 2.71 1.10
CA ILE A 73 1.93 2.53 1.21
C ILE A 73 1.47 2.76 2.65
N ARG A 74 2.18 2.18 3.63
CA ARG A 74 1.88 2.36 5.05
C ARG A 74 1.94 3.84 5.44
N ASP A 75 3.03 4.52 5.09
CA ASP A 75 3.24 5.91 5.49
C ASP A 75 2.21 6.83 4.80
N MET A 76 1.91 6.58 3.53
CA MET A 76 0.85 7.26 2.78
C MET A 76 -0.53 7.03 3.38
N TRP A 77 -0.84 5.81 3.83
CA TRP A 77 -2.09 5.50 4.52
C TRP A 77 -2.25 6.34 5.80
N TYR A 78 -1.20 6.45 6.61
CA TYR A 78 -1.25 7.25 7.83
C TYR A 78 -1.39 8.75 7.57
N ASN A 79 -0.81 9.25 6.48
CA ASN A 79 -0.93 10.66 6.11
C ASN A 79 -2.36 11.09 5.78
N LEU A 80 -3.22 10.17 5.29
CA LEU A 80 -4.62 10.48 4.93
C LEU A 80 -5.46 11.05 6.09
N GLY A 81 -5.08 10.80 7.35
CA GLY A 81 -5.79 11.31 8.52
C GLY A 81 -7.29 10.99 8.50
N GLN A 82 -8.15 12.02 8.57
CA GLN A 82 -9.61 11.86 8.53
C GLN A 82 -10.17 11.33 7.20
N HIS A 83 -9.38 11.34 6.12
CA HIS A 83 -9.85 10.89 4.81
C HIS A 83 -9.85 9.36 4.67
N LYS A 84 -9.17 8.62 5.55
CA LYS A 84 -9.05 7.14 5.51
C LYS A 84 -10.37 6.42 5.33
N ILE A 85 -11.43 6.86 6.01
CA ILE A 85 -12.76 6.23 5.95
C ILE A 85 -13.32 6.13 4.53
N LYS A 86 -12.95 7.08 3.65
CA LYS A 86 -13.37 7.09 2.23
C LYS A 86 -12.72 5.98 1.41
N PHE A 87 -11.59 5.45 1.85
CA PHE A 87 -10.78 4.47 1.15
C PHE A 87 -11.03 3.04 1.62
N ILE A 88 -11.48 2.85 2.87
CA ILE A 88 -11.66 1.52 3.47
C ILE A 88 -12.45 0.56 2.57
N PRO A 89 -13.62 0.93 2.01
CA PRO A 89 -14.39 0.01 1.17
C PRO A 89 -13.61 -0.57 -0.01
N GLU A 90 -12.73 0.24 -0.62
CA GLU A 90 -12.01 -0.13 -1.84
C GLU A 90 -10.59 -0.63 -1.56
N MET A 91 -10.01 -0.33 -0.39
CA MET A 91 -8.61 -0.63 -0.07
C MET A 91 -8.42 -1.89 0.78
N VAL A 92 -9.46 -2.44 1.42
CA VAL A 92 -9.32 -3.67 2.22
C VAL A 92 -8.82 -4.83 1.34
N GLY A 93 -9.44 -5.06 0.17
CA GLY A 93 -9.00 -6.08 -0.79
C GLY A 93 -7.56 -5.89 -1.29
N PRO A 94 -7.19 -4.72 -1.85
CA PRO A 94 -5.81 -4.44 -2.28
C PRO A 94 -4.76 -4.58 -1.18
N ILE A 95 -5.04 -4.13 0.06
CA ILE A 95 -4.11 -4.34 1.19
C ILE A 95 -4.05 -5.82 1.59
N LEU A 96 -5.13 -6.59 1.40
CA LEU A 96 -5.14 -8.03 1.63
C LEU A 96 -4.23 -8.76 0.64
N GLU A 97 -4.26 -8.36 -0.64
CA GLU A 97 -3.33 -8.90 -1.66
C GLU A 97 -1.86 -8.73 -1.26
N MET A 98 -1.51 -7.61 -0.63
CA MET A 98 -0.15 -7.40 -0.12
C MET A 98 0.26 -8.44 0.92
N THR A 99 -0.68 -8.97 1.70
CA THR A 99 -0.41 -10.01 2.71
C THR A 99 -0.08 -11.36 2.08
N LEU A 100 -0.53 -11.59 0.84
CA LEU A 100 -0.28 -12.84 0.12
C LEU A 100 1.16 -12.90 -0.39
N ILE A 101 1.80 -11.75 -0.62
CA ILE A 101 3.18 -11.67 -1.09
C ILE A 101 4.12 -12.30 -0.06
N PRO A 102 4.96 -13.30 -0.42
CA PRO A 102 5.86 -14.00 0.50
C PRO A 102 7.11 -13.18 0.89
N GLU A 103 6.89 -11.95 1.38
CA GLU A 103 7.90 -11.07 1.94
C GLU A 103 7.50 -10.72 3.40
N THR A 104 8.34 -11.08 4.35
CA THR A 104 8.00 -11.08 5.77
C THR A 104 7.78 -9.67 6.33
N GLU A 105 8.62 -8.71 5.96
CA GLU A 105 8.51 -7.36 6.52
C GLU A 105 7.31 -6.61 5.93
N LEU A 106 6.99 -6.84 4.67
CA LEU A 106 5.78 -6.36 4.00
C LEU A 106 4.53 -6.87 4.70
N ARG A 107 4.43 -8.17 4.97
CA ARG A 107 3.29 -8.77 5.70
C ARG A 107 3.14 -8.21 7.11
N LYS A 108 4.23 -7.90 7.80
CA LYS A 108 4.16 -7.25 9.12
C LYS A 108 3.66 -5.81 9.01
N ALA A 109 4.00 -5.11 7.93
CA ALA A 109 3.60 -3.72 7.72
C ALA A 109 2.10 -3.55 7.43
N THR A 110 1.40 -4.59 6.95
CA THR A 110 -0.06 -4.54 6.69
C THR A 110 -0.90 -4.68 7.94
N ILE A 111 -0.42 -5.39 8.97
CA ILE A 111 -1.13 -5.58 10.25
C ILE A 111 -1.57 -4.24 10.86
N PRO A 112 -0.67 -3.24 11.06
CA PRO A 112 -1.09 -1.97 11.65
C PRO A 112 -2.02 -1.16 10.73
N ILE A 113 -1.98 -1.38 9.41
CA ILE A 113 -2.91 -0.75 8.46
C ILE A 113 -4.33 -1.30 8.68
N PHE A 114 -4.50 -2.63 8.70
CA PHE A 114 -5.81 -3.25 8.95
C PHE A 114 -6.37 -2.88 10.31
N PHE A 115 -5.52 -2.84 11.33
CA PHE A 115 -5.95 -2.40 12.65
C PHE A 115 -6.46 -0.96 12.64
N ASP A 116 -5.76 -0.06 11.94
CA ASP A 116 -6.17 1.33 11.78
C ASP A 116 -7.44 1.46 10.92
N MET A 117 -7.65 0.63 9.90
CA MET A 117 -8.90 0.55 9.14
C MET A 117 -10.07 0.18 10.05
N MET A 118 -9.96 -0.88 10.86
CA MET A 118 -11.00 -1.30 11.80
C MET A 118 -11.33 -0.18 12.80
N GLN A 119 -10.31 0.50 13.34
CA GLN A 119 -10.53 1.62 14.23
C GLN A 119 -11.23 2.78 13.52
N CYS A 120 -10.76 3.19 12.35
CA CYS A 120 -11.35 4.29 11.59
C CYS A 120 -12.82 4.02 11.25
N GLU A 121 -13.14 2.80 10.81
CA GLU A 121 -14.51 2.38 10.54
C GLU A 121 -15.36 2.46 11.81
N PHE A 122 -14.94 1.80 12.90
CA PHE A 122 -15.74 1.75 14.12
C PHE A 122 -16.00 3.14 14.72
N HIS A 123 -15.00 4.03 14.71
CA HIS A 123 -15.19 5.40 15.20
C HIS A 123 -16.17 6.20 14.34
N SER A 124 -16.25 5.91 13.04
CA SER A 124 -17.09 6.65 12.09
C SER A 124 -18.52 6.10 11.99
N THR A 125 -18.68 4.76 11.99
CA THR A 125 -19.95 4.10 11.66
C THR A 125 -20.52 3.24 12.79
N ARG A 126 -19.74 2.99 13.86
CA ARG A 126 -20.05 2.00 14.92
C ARG A 126 -20.26 0.57 14.37
N SER A 127 -19.66 0.28 13.22
CA SER A 127 -19.75 -0.99 12.49
C SER A 127 -18.36 -1.48 12.06
N PHE A 128 -18.30 -2.70 11.54
CA PHE A 128 -17.12 -3.30 10.89
C PHE A 128 -17.45 -3.88 9.51
N GLN A 129 -18.63 -3.56 8.96
CA GLN A 129 -19.14 -4.18 7.74
C GLN A 129 -18.21 -4.01 6.53
N MET A 130 -17.54 -2.86 6.40
CA MET A 130 -16.66 -2.58 5.25
C MET A 130 -15.35 -3.36 5.35
N VAL A 131 -14.76 -3.47 6.54
CA VAL A 131 -13.56 -4.30 6.73
C VAL A 131 -13.91 -5.79 6.69
N SER A 132 -15.04 -6.21 7.27
CA SER A 132 -15.42 -7.62 7.35
C SER A 132 -15.93 -8.21 6.04
N SER A 133 -16.35 -7.39 5.06
CA SER A 133 -16.89 -7.91 3.80
C SER A 133 -15.84 -8.63 2.94
N GLU A 134 -14.57 -8.32 3.14
CA GLU A 134 -13.44 -8.84 2.35
C GLU A 134 -12.54 -9.81 3.14
N LEU A 135 -12.84 -10.06 4.43
CA LEU A 135 -12.11 -10.99 5.31
C LEU A 135 -12.87 -12.31 5.47
#